data_AF-A0A2V3HHZ8-F1
#
_entry.id   AF-A0A2V3HHZ8-F1
#
_cell.length_a   1.000
_cell.length_b   1.000
_cell.length_c   1.000
_cell.angle_alpha   90.00
_cell.angle_beta   90.00
_cell.angle_gamma   90.00
#
_symmetry.space_group_name_H-M   'P 1'
#
loop_
_entity.id
_entity.type
_entity.pdbx_description
1 polymer ?
#
loop_
_entity_poly.entity_id
_entity_poly.type
_entity_poly.pdbx_seq_one_letter_code
_entity_poly.pdbx_strand_id
1 'polypeptide(L)'
;MRSAPLLFTLILLATSLSGCLGGEPDEDEPCDEQQYWHQVSEASPYPGLGCEGGPIRTLAVTFFVYRDNDNASYISNETSLLAGLELINSVFNPHGINFALGEIINVNRAFPDVEDEQEGETGTVGNSSGGAGGDFGDGVPVSALGTEFEQHYNFSNVNIILITDGWGAYSMYPWHDRTYYATFVRASTFETSYIPSHELGHFTGLYHTHQYHEYTDSDSDLERASSWTADWVIPNEQCYLTGDFVCGTPYDCYQWCEEDIGCDASDLYQGEKPGQEESEYPDCTLEQHSPSLENLMSRYGDRSVLTDDQGARARYFVQYMLDTERMGNQLVAVGDA
;
A
#
# COMPACT_ATOMS: atom_id res chain seq x y z
N MET A 1 59.95 -11.92 63.42
CA MET A 1 59.77 -10.48 63.14
C MET A 1 59.88 -10.29 61.63
N ARG A 2 58.89 -9.58 61.03
CA ARG A 2 58.87 -9.04 59.65
C ARG A 2 58.81 -10.07 58.52
N SER A 3 58.14 -9.92 57.38
CA SER A 3 57.09 -9.07 56.81
C SER A 3 56.72 -9.77 55.47
N ALA A 4 55.48 -9.60 54.98
CA ALA A 4 54.96 -10.10 53.68
C ALA A 4 55.69 -9.46 52.46
N PRO A 5 55.36 -9.70 51.14
CA PRO A 5 54.16 -10.35 50.54
C PRO A 5 54.35 -11.06 49.15
N LEU A 6 53.21 -11.44 48.53
CA LEU A 6 52.89 -11.45 47.08
C LEU A 6 53.49 -12.56 46.17
N LEU A 7 52.63 -13.42 45.58
CA LEU A 7 52.12 -13.28 44.19
C LEU A 7 51.19 -14.46 43.81
N PHE A 8 50.00 -14.14 43.31
CA PHE A 8 49.05 -15.05 42.67
C PHE A 8 49.45 -15.18 41.19
N THR A 9 49.49 -16.39 40.62
CA THR A 9 49.68 -16.57 39.17
C THR A 9 48.61 -17.53 38.66
N LEU A 10 47.57 -16.97 38.05
CA LEU A 10 46.58 -17.68 37.25
C LEU A 10 47.02 -17.54 35.79
N ILE A 11 47.40 -18.64 35.15
CA ILE A 11 47.76 -18.66 33.72
C ILE A 11 46.46 -18.81 32.94
N LEU A 12 45.98 -17.70 32.36
CA LEU A 12 45.00 -17.73 31.27
C LEU A 12 45.73 -18.07 29.95
N LEU A 13 45.30 -19.16 29.32
CA LEU A 13 45.61 -19.48 27.93
C LEU A 13 44.83 -18.52 27.02
N ALA A 14 45.51 -17.49 26.50
CA ALA A 14 45.03 -16.73 25.36
C ALA A 14 45.47 -17.46 24.08
N THR A 15 44.52 -18.10 23.40
CA THR A 15 44.67 -18.44 21.97
C THR A 15 44.18 -17.27 21.13
N SER A 16 45.11 -16.76 20.34
CA SER A 16 44.99 -15.71 19.34
C SER A 16 43.80 -15.87 18.38
N LEU A 17 42.84 -14.95 18.47
CA LEU A 17 42.01 -14.51 17.35
C LEU A 17 42.20 -13.00 17.21
N SER A 18 43.37 -12.63 16.65
CA SER A 18 43.55 -11.34 16.00
C SER A 18 43.28 -11.57 14.51
N GLY A 19 42.00 -11.46 14.14
CA GLY A 19 41.53 -11.23 12.78
C GLY A 19 40.56 -10.05 12.84
N CYS A 20 40.94 -8.95 12.21
CA CYS A 20 40.19 -7.70 12.01
C CYS A 20 38.70 -8.01 11.69
N LEU A 21 37.68 -7.52 12.39
CA LEU A 21 37.16 -6.14 12.42
C LEU A 21 37.30 -5.41 11.07
N GLY A 22 36.19 -5.37 10.31
CA GLY A 22 36.01 -4.55 9.12
C GLY A 22 36.03 -5.36 7.82
N GLY A 23 35.04 -6.23 7.60
CA GLY A 23 34.52 -6.33 6.24
C GLY A 23 33.65 -5.10 6.06
N GLU A 24 33.98 -4.24 5.08
CA GLU A 24 32.93 -3.43 4.48
C GLU A 24 31.81 -4.40 4.07
N PRO A 25 30.53 -4.13 4.38
CA PRO A 25 29.48 -4.93 3.77
C PRO A 25 29.74 -4.89 2.26
N ASP A 26 29.79 -6.06 1.61
CA ASP A 26 29.77 -6.07 0.15
C ASP A 26 28.48 -5.33 -0.22
N GLU A 27 28.61 -4.10 -0.74
CA GLU A 27 27.48 -3.19 -1.04
C GLU A 27 26.54 -3.80 -2.11
N ASP A 28 26.91 -4.94 -2.70
CA ASP A 28 26.21 -5.63 -3.79
C ASP A 28 25.52 -6.95 -3.37
N GLU A 29 25.57 -7.40 -2.10
CA GLU A 29 24.88 -8.63 -1.69
C GLU A 29 23.41 -8.35 -1.31
N PRO A 30 22.41 -9.02 -1.90
CA PRO A 30 21.01 -8.81 -1.54
C PRO A 30 20.79 -9.17 -0.07
N CYS A 31 19.90 -8.42 0.58
CA CYS A 31 19.58 -8.66 1.97
C CYS A 31 18.99 -10.05 2.19
N ASP A 32 19.33 -10.64 3.34
CA ASP A 32 18.72 -11.89 3.76
C ASP A 32 17.24 -11.70 4.18
N GLU A 33 16.53 -12.80 4.43
CA GLU A 33 15.12 -12.76 4.81
C GLU A 33 14.87 -11.94 6.08
N GLN A 34 15.75 -12.05 7.07
CA GLN A 34 15.60 -11.34 8.34
C GLN A 34 15.74 -9.83 8.13
N GLN A 35 16.73 -9.40 7.37
CA GLN A 35 16.98 -8.00 7.06
C GLN A 35 15.88 -7.40 6.18
N TYR A 36 15.39 -8.17 5.20
CA TYR A 36 14.49 -7.67 4.17
C TYR A 36 13.00 -7.66 4.58
N TRP A 37 12.56 -8.61 5.43
CA TRP A 37 11.15 -8.75 5.82
C TRP A 37 10.85 -8.47 7.30
N HIS A 38 11.80 -8.69 8.21
CA HIS A 38 11.50 -8.75 9.63
C HIS A 38 12.16 -7.66 10.48
N GLN A 39 13.33 -7.16 10.08
CA GLN A 39 14.10 -6.23 10.89
C GLN A 39 13.47 -4.84 10.88
N VAL A 40 12.99 -4.39 12.04
CA VAL A 40 12.43 -3.06 12.26
C VAL A 40 13.14 -2.39 13.44
N SER A 41 13.42 -1.09 13.32
CA SER A 41 14.04 -0.27 14.37
C SER A 41 13.73 1.22 14.18
N GLU A 42 13.94 2.07 15.18
CA GLU A 42 13.68 3.52 15.04
C GLU A 42 14.48 4.18 13.90
N ALA A 43 15.65 3.61 13.57
CA ALA A 43 16.50 4.05 12.47
C ALA A 43 16.15 3.41 11.11
N SER A 44 15.37 2.33 11.12
CA SER A 44 14.89 1.63 9.91
C SER A 44 13.49 1.10 10.23
N PRO A 45 12.48 1.99 10.16
CA PRO A 45 11.11 1.69 10.59
C PRO A 45 10.39 0.76 9.60
N TYR A 46 10.92 0.62 8.40
CA TYR A 46 10.47 -0.33 7.39
C TYR A 46 11.59 -1.33 7.07
N PRO A 47 11.30 -2.64 6.99
CA PRO A 47 12.29 -3.66 6.77
C PRO A 47 12.86 -3.59 5.35
N GLY A 48 14.16 -3.83 5.24
CA GLY A 48 14.87 -3.80 3.97
C GLY A 48 15.01 -2.43 3.30
N LEU A 49 14.82 -1.32 4.03
CA LEU A 49 14.89 0.04 3.46
C LEU A 49 16.27 0.36 2.85
N GLY A 50 17.35 -0.16 3.42
CA GLY A 50 18.72 0.02 2.92
C GLY A 50 19.18 -1.08 1.96
N CYS A 51 18.26 -1.91 1.45
CA CYS A 51 18.59 -3.06 0.62
C CYS A 51 18.29 -2.78 -0.85
N GLU A 52 19.23 -3.06 -1.74
CA GLU A 52 18.98 -3.00 -3.20
C GLU A 52 18.02 -4.13 -3.67
N GLY A 53 17.88 -5.19 -2.88
CA GLY A 53 16.98 -6.30 -3.16
C GLY A 53 16.98 -7.34 -2.05
N GLY A 54 16.10 -8.34 -2.17
CA GLY A 54 15.96 -9.42 -1.20
C GLY A 54 15.02 -10.53 -1.66
N PRO A 55 14.69 -11.50 -0.79
CA PRO A 55 13.82 -12.61 -1.13
C PRO A 55 12.39 -12.16 -1.43
N ILE A 56 11.75 -12.82 -2.40
CA ILE A 56 10.38 -12.54 -2.82
C ILE A 56 9.37 -13.38 -2.02
N ARG A 57 8.31 -12.76 -1.53
CA ARG A 57 7.12 -13.45 -0.99
C ARG A 57 5.99 -13.43 -2.00
N THR A 58 5.41 -14.60 -2.27
CA THR A 58 4.30 -14.74 -3.22
C THR A 58 2.98 -14.81 -2.47
N LEU A 59 2.06 -13.90 -2.75
CA LEU A 59 0.70 -13.88 -2.21
C LEU A 59 -0.27 -14.50 -3.21
N ALA A 60 -1.09 -15.45 -2.76
CA ALA A 60 -2.15 -16.01 -3.57
C ALA A 60 -3.31 -15.01 -3.71
N VAL A 61 -3.84 -14.88 -4.92
CA VAL A 61 -4.97 -14.01 -5.26
C VAL A 61 -6.22 -14.84 -5.52
N THR A 62 -7.34 -14.47 -4.88
CA THR A 62 -8.67 -14.96 -5.21
C THR A 62 -9.43 -13.87 -5.96
N PHE A 63 -9.78 -14.15 -7.22
CA PHE A 63 -10.59 -13.25 -8.04
C PHE A 63 -12.07 -13.58 -7.93
N PHE A 64 -12.91 -12.56 -7.76
CA PHE A 64 -14.36 -12.65 -7.90
C PHE A 64 -14.80 -12.03 -9.22
N VAL A 65 -15.27 -12.85 -10.14
CA VAL A 65 -15.68 -12.44 -11.49
C VAL A 65 -17.18 -12.61 -11.63
N TYR A 66 -17.89 -11.48 -11.74
CA TYR A 66 -19.34 -11.45 -11.91
C TYR A 66 -19.73 -11.55 -13.39
N ARG A 67 -21.02 -11.78 -13.64
CA ARG A 67 -21.58 -11.65 -14.99
C ARG A 67 -21.76 -10.20 -15.38
N ASP A 68 -21.73 -9.94 -16.69
CA ASP A 68 -22.17 -8.67 -17.25
C ASP A 68 -23.66 -8.43 -16.98
N ASN A 69 -24.12 -7.19 -17.19
CA ASN A 69 -25.49 -6.78 -16.91
C ASN A 69 -26.52 -7.46 -17.84
N ASP A 70 -26.10 -7.86 -19.03
CA ASP A 70 -26.91 -8.66 -19.96
C ASP A 70 -26.96 -10.15 -19.58
N ASN A 71 -26.23 -10.53 -18.52
CA ASN A 71 -26.04 -11.88 -18.02
C ASN A 71 -25.50 -12.88 -19.06
N ALA A 72 -24.91 -12.37 -20.15
CA ALA A 72 -24.45 -13.10 -21.32
C ALA A 72 -23.09 -13.76 -21.09
N SER A 73 -22.17 -13.05 -20.45
CA SER A 73 -20.80 -13.50 -20.18
C SER A 73 -20.29 -13.03 -18.82
N TYR A 74 -19.12 -13.55 -18.40
CA TYR A 74 -18.39 -13.01 -17.26
C TYR A 74 -17.62 -11.77 -17.68
N ILE A 75 -17.54 -10.77 -16.80
CA ILE A 75 -16.92 -9.47 -17.10
C ILE A 75 -15.41 -9.55 -17.36
N SER A 76 -14.78 -10.65 -16.99
CA SER A 76 -13.38 -10.94 -17.28
C SER A 76 -13.17 -12.45 -17.45
N ASN A 77 -11.97 -12.84 -17.87
CA ASN A 77 -11.58 -14.23 -18.07
C ASN A 77 -10.14 -14.46 -17.58
N GLU A 78 -9.76 -15.72 -17.41
CA GLU A 78 -8.45 -16.10 -16.87
C GLU A 78 -7.26 -15.49 -17.63
N THR A 79 -7.32 -15.40 -18.97
CA THR A 79 -6.25 -14.79 -19.77
C THR A 79 -6.04 -13.33 -19.37
N SER A 80 -7.12 -12.56 -19.24
CA SER A 80 -7.06 -11.16 -18.84
C SER A 80 -6.61 -11.00 -17.38
N LEU A 81 -7.01 -11.91 -16.50
CA LEU A 81 -6.57 -11.89 -15.10
C LEU A 81 -5.05 -12.17 -14.98
N LEU A 82 -4.53 -13.13 -15.76
CA LEU A 82 -3.09 -13.42 -15.77
C LEU A 82 -2.29 -12.24 -16.35
N ALA A 83 -2.76 -11.62 -17.43
CA ALA A 83 -2.11 -10.43 -18.00
C ALA A 83 -2.11 -9.25 -17.02
N GLY A 84 -3.21 -9.02 -16.31
CA GLY A 84 -3.25 -8.00 -15.25
C GLY A 84 -2.33 -8.30 -14.07
N LEU A 85 -2.20 -9.57 -13.66
CA LEU A 85 -1.22 -9.96 -12.63
C LEU A 85 0.23 -9.74 -13.10
N GLU A 86 0.55 -9.97 -14.37
CA GLU A 86 1.88 -9.63 -14.92
C GLU A 86 2.18 -8.13 -14.79
N LEU A 87 1.20 -7.27 -15.08
CA LEU A 87 1.34 -5.82 -14.94
C LEU A 87 1.44 -5.37 -13.47
N ILE A 88 0.67 -5.99 -12.56
CA ILE A 88 0.79 -5.76 -11.13
C ILE A 88 2.20 -6.13 -10.66
N ASN A 89 2.67 -7.31 -11.04
CA ASN A 89 3.98 -7.82 -10.61
C ASN A 89 5.14 -7.03 -11.20
N SER A 90 4.99 -6.34 -12.34
CA SER A 90 6.05 -5.44 -12.81
C SER A 90 6.29 -4.25 -11.87
N VAL A 91 5.30 -3.89 -11.05
CA VAL A 91 5.41 -2.82 -10.05
C VAL A 91 5.92 -3.37 -8.71
N PHE A 92 5.42 -4.52 -8.26
CA PHE A 92 5.69 -5.02 -6.90
C PHE A 92 6.91 -5.96 -6.79
N ASN A 93 7.28 -6.69 -7.86
CA ASN A 93 8.42 -7.62 -7.82
C ASN A 93 9.75 -6.95 -7.44
N PRO A 94 10.08 -5.72 -7.92
CA PRO A 94 11.29 -5.02 -7.48
C PRO A 94 11.36 -4.83 -5.96
N HIS A 95 10.21 -4.81 -5.29
CA HIS A 95 10.10 -4.62 -3.84
C HIS A 95 9.83 -5.92 -3.08
N GLY A 96 10.04 -7.08 -3.71
CA GLY A 96 9.95 -8.39 -3.07
C GLY A 96 8.54 -8.97 -2.95
N ILE A 97 7.51 -8.31 -3.47
CA ILE A 97 6.13 -8.80 -3.37
C ILE A 97 5.70 -9.32 -4.74
N ASN A 98 5.25 -10.57 -4.79
CA ASN A 98 4.72 -11.17 -6.01
C ASN A 98 3.28 -11.64 -5.76
N PHE A 99 2.40 -11.45 -6.74
CA PHE A 99 1.01 -11.91 -6.71
C PHE A 99 0.83 -13.05 -7.71
N ALA A 100 0.28 -14.16 -7.25
CA ALA A 100 0.01 -15.32 -8.09
C ALA A 100 -1.47 -15.66 -8.09
N LEU A 101 -1.97 -16.13 -9.23
CA LEU A 101 -3.33 -16.64 -9.33
C LEU A 101 -3.51 -17.85 -8.39
N GLY A 102 -4.36 -17.70 -7.38
CA GLY A 102 -4.77 -18.78 -6.49
C GLY A 102 -6.09 -19.40 -6.94
N GLU A 103 -7.13 -18.59 -7.05
CA GLU A 103 -8.49 -19.05 -7.36
C GLU A 103 -9.28 -18.03 -8.20
N ILE A 104 -10.20 -18.53 -9.03
CA ILE A 104 -11.19 -17.72 -9.74
C ILE A 104 -12.59 -18.19 -9.32
N ILE A 105 -13.30 -17.32 -8.61
CA ILE A 105 -14.69 -17.49 -8.23
C ILE A 105 -15.57 -16.82 -9.28
N ASN A 106 -16.23 -17.63 -10.09
CA ASN A 106 -17.21 -17.17 -11.07
C ASN A 106 -18.58 -17.03 -10.40
N VAL A 107 -18.98 -15.78 -10.14
CA VAL A 107 -20.22 -15.44 -9.44
C VAL A 107 -21.37 -15.38 -10.44
N ASN A 108 -22.37 -16.25 -10.30
CA ASN A 108 -23.42 -16.47 -11.30
C ASN A 108 -24.58 -15.47 -11.20
N ARG A 109 -24.23 -14.18 -11.14
CA ARG A 109 -25.15 -13.05 -11.16
C ARG A 109 -24.46 -11.83 -11.74
N ALA A 110 -25.26 -10.89 -12.25
CA ALA A 110 -24.75 -9.58 -12.64
C ALA A 110 -24.12 -8.87 -11.43
N PHE A 111 -23.07 -8.09 -11.71
CA PHE A 111 -22.52 -7.15 -10.74
C PHE A 111 -23.58 -6.08 -10.38
N PRO A 112 -23.60 -5.52 -9.15
CA PRO A 112 -24.53 -4.46 -8.81
C PRO A 112 -24.45 -3.28 -9.79
N ASP A 113 -25.60 -2.82 -10.28
CA ASP A 113 -25.68 -1.63 -11.12
C ASP A 113 -25.43 -0.36 -10.29
N VAL A 114 -24.84 0.65 -10.93
CA VAL A 114 -24.80 2.00 -10.38
C VAL A 114 -26.24 2.51 -10.37
N GLU A 115 -26.86 2.57 -9.19
CA GLU A 115 -28.19 3.18 -9.06
C GLU A 115 -28.03 4.70 -9.16
N ASP A 116 -28.05 5.25 -10.37
CA ASP A 116 -28.07 6.69 -10.66
C ASP A 116 -29.29 7.42 -10.04
N GLU A 117 -30.20 6.72 -9.35
CA GLU A 117 -31.43 7.29 -8.75
C GLU A 117 -31.32 7.64 -7.25
N GLN A 118 -30.16 7.45 -6.60
CA GLN A 118 -29.92 7.94 -5.23
C GLN A 118 -29.02 9.18 -5.16
N GLU A 119 -29.22 10.15 -6.06
CA GLU A 119 -28.96 11.56 -5.73
C GLU A 119 -30.00 12.05 -4.69
N GLY A 120 -29.91 11.55 -3.47
CA GLY A 120 -30.84 11.97 -2.41
C GLY A 120 -31.06 10.91 -1.34
N GLU A 121 -30.36 11.10 -0.22
CA GLU A 121 -30.70 10.57 1.09
C GLU A 121 -30.51 9.06 1.35
N THR A 122 -29.38 8.79 2.03
CA THR A 122 -29.19 7.79 3.10
C THR A 122 -28.74 6.37 2.73
N GLY A 123 -27.44 6.24 2.48
CA GLY A 123 -26.66 5.03 2.77
C GLY A 123 -25.36 5.41 3.47
N THR A 124 -25.39 5.61 4.79
CA THR A 124 -24.24 6.06 5.58
C THR A 124 -23.14 4.98 5.62
N VAL A 125 -22.06 5.18 4.86
CA VAL A 125 -20.70 4.73 5.21
C VAL A 125 -19.78 5.93 5.02
N GLY A 126 -19.48 6.63 6.12
CA GLY A 126 -18.74 7.90 6.12
C GLY A 126 -17.33 7.77 5.54
N ASN A 127 -16.73 8.84 5.01
CA ASN A 127 -16.92 10.24 5.42
C ASN A 127 -16.49 11.23 4.31
N SER A 128 -17.29 11.40 3.25
CA SER A 128 -17.12 12.53 2.32
C SER A 128 -17.81 13.76 2.90
N SER A 129 -17.14 14.44 3.83
CA SER A 129 -17.58 15.73 4.32
C SER A 129 -17.04 16.85 3.43
N GLY A 130 -17.89 17.32 2.50
CA GLY A 130 -17.83 18.68 1.99
C GLY A 130 -17.18 18.86 0.62
N GLY A 131 -18.01 19.16 -0.38
CA GLY A 131 -17.75 20.22 -1.36
C GLY A 131 -16.59 20.10 -2.34
N ALA A 132 -15.79 19.04 -2.34
CA ALA A 132 -14.77 18.78 -3.35
C ALA A 132 -15.29 17.78 -4.38
N GLY A 133 -15.61 18.26 -5.58
CA GLY A 133 -16.04 17.44 -6.72
C GLY A 133 -14.91 16.59 -7.29
N GLY A 134 -14.53 15.53 -6.58
CA GLY A 134 -13.47 14.61 -6.95
C GLY A 134 -13.60 13.24 -6.30
N ASP A 135 -14.80 12.66 -6.31
CA ASP A 135 -15.03 11.25 -5.97
C ASP A 135 -15.70 10.57 -7.17
N PHE A 136 -14.94 9.78 -7.92
CA PHE A 136 -15.51 8.96 -8.99
C PHE A 136 -16.20 7.74 -8.35
N GLY A 137 -17.45 7.96 -7.93
CA GLY A 137 -18.44 6.92 -7.63
C GLY A 137 -18.36 6.35 -6.23
N ASP A 138 -19.49 6.31 -5.54
CA ASP A 138 -19.66 5.59 -4.27
C ASP A 138 -19.08 4.16 -4.38
N GLY A 139 -18.41 3.67 -3.33
CA GLY A 139 -17.93 2.28 -3.32
C GLY A 139 -19.08 1.28 -3.19
N VAL A 140 -19.01 0.15 -3.90
CA VAL A 140 -20.01 -0.93 -3.77
C VAL A 140 -19.89 -1.60 -2.39
N PRO A 141 -20.90 -1.54 -1.51
CA PRO A 141 -20.78 -2.17 -0.20
C PRO A 141 -20.68 -3.69 -0.32
N VAL A 142 -19.88 -4.32 0.55
CA VAL A 142 -19.69 -5.79 0.56
C VAL A 142 -21.00 -6.56 0.64
N SER A 143 -22.00 -6.03 1.36
CA SER A 143 -23.33 -6.64 1.45
C SER A 143 -24.05 -6.76 0.10
N ALA A 144 -23.70 -5.93 -0.89
CA ALA A 144 -24.28 -5.98 -2.24
C ALA A 144 -23.67 -7.09 -3.11
N LEU A 145 -22.51 -7.63 -2.73
CA LEU A 145 -21.81 -8.70 -3.45
C LEU A 145 -22.55 -10.05 -3.41
N GLY A 146 -23.46 -10.20 -2.44
CA GLY A 146 -24.31 -11.36 -2.28
C GLY A 146 -23.65 -12.53 -1.56
N THR A 147 -24.44 -13.58 -1.33
CA THR A 147 -24.04 -14.72 -0.49
C THR A 147 -22.94 -15.57 -1.11
N GLU A 148 -22.80 -15.59 -2.44
CA GLU A 148 -21.70 -16.32 -3.10
C GLU A 148 -20.35 -15.72 -2.74
N PHE A 149 -20.24 -14.38 -2.62
CA PHE A 149 -19.02 -13.74 -2.13
C PHE A 149 -18.68 -14.21 -0.72
N GLU A 150 -19.63 -14.11 0.22
CA GLU A 150 -19.39 -14.49 1.63
C GLU A 150 -18.99 -15.96 1.79
N GLN A 151 -19.60 -16.86 1.00
CA GLN A 151 -19.31 -18.29 1.06
C GLN A 151 -17.93 -18.66 0.49
N HIS A 152 -17.44 -17.88 -0.47
CA HIS A 152 -16.19 -18.14 -1.17
C HIS A 152 -15.07 -17.18 -0.78
N TYR A 153 -15.32 -16.23 0.12
CA TYR A 153 -14.32 -15.32 0.65
C TYR A 153 -13.15 -16.11 1.22
N ASN A 154 -11.94 -15.81 0.74
CA ASN A 154 -10.75 -16.54 1.14
C ASN A 154 -9.97 -15.73 2.16
N PHE A 155 -10.03 -16.18 3.41
CA PHE A 155 -9.36 -15.54 4.55
C PHE A 155 -7.83 -15.56 4.47
N SER A 156 -7.25 -16.34 3.56
CA SER A 156 -5.80 -16.51 3.41
C SER A 156 -5.21 -15.93 2.13
N ASN A 157 -6.05 -15.40 1.26
CA ASN A 157 -5.64 -14.82 -0.01
C ASN A 157 -5.91 -13.32 -0.05
N VAL A 158 -5.28 -12.66 -1.02
CA VAL A 158 -5.66 -11.31 -1.45
C VAL A 158 -6.93 -11.44 -2.29
N ASN A 159 -8.04 -10.89 -1.81
CA ASN A 159 -9.33 -10.96 -2.51
C ASN A 159 -9.48 -9.75 -3.44
N ILE A 160 -9.56 -9.99 -4.75
CA ILE A 160 -9.78 -8.96 -5.77
C ILE A 160 -11.16 -9.17 -6.41
N ILE A 161 -11.97 -8.14 -6.38
CA ILE A 161 -13.31 -8.13 -6.98
C ILE A 161 -13.26 -7.32 -8.27
N LEU A 162 -13.63 -7.98 -9.36
CA LEU A 162 -13.75 -7.31 -10.65
C LEU A 162 -15.10 -6.59 -10.69
N ILE A 163 -15.06 -5.29 -10.97
CA ILE A 163 -16.26 -4.43 -11.04
C ILE A 163 -16.52 -3.99 -12.48
N THR A 164 -17.78 -3.65 -12.77
CA THR A 164 -18.21 -3.09 -14.05
C THR A 164 -17.83 -1.61 -14.20
N ASP A 165 -17.85 -1.12 -15.42
CA ASP A 165 -17.71 0.31 -15.69
C ASP A 165 -18.85 1.12 -15.03
N GLY A 166 -18.54 2.32 -14.55
CA GLY A 166 -19.45 3.19 -13.79
C GLY A 166 -19.11 3.27 -12.30
N TRP A 167 -18.50 2.23 -11.73
CA TRP A 167 -18.02 2.24 -10.35
C TRP A 167 -16.57 2.74 -10.22
N GLY A 168 -16.23 3.34 -9.08
CA GLY A 168 -14.86 3.65 -8.69
C GLY A 168 -14.07 2.38 -8.33
N ALA A 169 -12.79 2.33 -8.72
CA ALA A 169 -11.86 1.37 -8.14
C ALA A 169 -11.46 1.86 -6.74
N TYR A 170 -11.33 0.95 -5.78
CA TYR A 170 -10.95 1.28 -4.41
C TYR A 170 -10.46 0.03 -3.67
N SER A 171 -9.72 0.22 -2.58
CA SER A 171 -9.28 -0.88 -1.72
C SER A 171 -9.68 -0.69 -0.27
N MET A 172 -9.97 -1.81 0.39
CA MET A 172 -10.14 -1.84 1.83
C MET A 172 -8.79 -2.05 2.50
N TYR A 173 -8.36 -1.05 3.27
CA TYR A 173 -7.19 -1.12 4.12
C TYR A 173 -7.30 -2.26 5.15
N PRO A 174 -6.43 -3.29 5.10
CA PRO A 174 -6.51 -4.45 5.98
C PRO A 174 -6.16 -4.18 7.44
N TRP A 175 -5.79 -2.94 7.78
CA TRP A 175 -5.51 -2.54 9.16
C TRP A 175 -6.71 -2.06 9.96
N HIS A 176 -7.84 -1.77 9.31
CA HIS A 176 -9.10 -1.45 9.99
C HIS A 176 -9.86 -2.70 10.39
N ASP A 177 -10.53 -2.74 11.54
CA ASP A 177 -11.27 -3.94 11.96
C ASP A 177 -12.48 -4.22 11.05
N ARG A 178 -12.34 -5.20 10.15
CA ARG A 178 -13.37 -5.66 9.22
C ARG A 178 -13.37 -7.18 9.10
N THR A 179 -14.53 -7.75 8.79
CA THR A 179 -14.65 -9.17 8.47
C THR A 179 -14.07 -9.49 7.10
N TYR A 180 -14.33 -8.62 6.12
CA TYR A 180 -13.95 -8.80 4.72
C TYR A 180 -13.02 -7.67 4.29
N TYR A 181 -11.87 -8.04 3.73
CA TYR A 181 -10.94 -7.14 3.08
C TYR A 181 -10.86 -7.51 1.61
N ALA A 182 -11.18 -6.54 0.76
CA ALA A 182 -11.15 -6.76 -0.69
C ALA A 182 -10.69 -5.49 -1.42
N THR A 183 -10.07 -5.73 -2.56
CA THR A 183 -9.67 -4.70 -3.52
C THR A 183 -10.61 -4.77 -4.72
N PHE A 184 -11.21 -3.64 -5.09
CA PHE A 184 -12.20 -3.52 -6.16
C PHE A 184 -11.57 -2.81 -7.35
N VAL A 185 -11.54 -3.48 -8.50
CA VAL A 185 -10.84 -2.99 -9.68
C VAL A 185 -11.67 -3.22 -10.93
N ARG A 186 -11.67 -2.26 -11.85
CA ARG A 186 -12.46 -2.34 -13.08
C ARG A 186 -11.95 -3.46 -13.97
N ALA A 187 -12.86 -4.32 -14.42
CA ALA A 187 -12.53 -5.41 -15.33
C ALA A 187 -11.99 -4.89 -16.67
N SER A 188 -12.54 -3.78 -17.17
CA SER A 188 -12.21 -3.18 -18.47
C SER A 188 -10.78 -2.65 -18.57
N THR A 189 -10.15 -2.32 -17.44
CA THR A 189 -8.79 -1.75 -17.38
C THR A 189 -7.80 -2.63 -16.64
N PHE A 190 -8.18 -3.84 -16.23
CA PHE A 190 -7.38 -4.68 -15.34
C PHE A 190 -6.01 -5.06 -15.93
N GLU A 191 -5.94 -5.28 -17.25
CA GLU A 191 -4.70 -5.69 -17.95
C GLU A 191 -3.95 -4.53 -18.62
N THR A 192 -4.50 -3.31 -18.61
CA THR A 192 -3.99 -2.19 -19.42
C THR A 192 -3.66 -0.92 -18.63
N SER A 193 -3.97 -0.90 -17.33
CA SER A 193 -3.79 0.26 -16.46
C SER A 193 -3.09 -0.13 -15.17
N TYR A 194 -2.41 0.81 -14.54
CA TYR A 194 -1.83 0.66 -13.21
C TYR A 194 -2.82 0.91 -12.07
N ILE A 195 -4.10 1.20 -12.36
CA ILE A 195 -5.15 1.33 -11.32
C ILE A 195 -5.20 0.09 -10.41
N PRO A 196 -5.20 -1.16 -10.91
CA PRO A 196 -5.17 -2.32 -10.01
C PRO A 196 -3.94 -2.37 -9.10
N SER A 197 -2.77 -1.97 -9.62
CA SER A 197 -1.55 -1.86 -8.83
C SER A 197 -1.69 -0.79 -7.74
N HIS A 198 -2.30 0.35 -8.07
CA HIS A 198 -2.58 1.45 -7.13
C HIS A 198 -3.48 0.99 -5.98
N GLU A 199 -4.58 0.30 -6.29
CA GLU A 199 -5.48 -0.22 -5.27
C GLU A 199 -4.83 -1.31 -4.41
N LEU A 200 -3.94 -2.12 -4.98
CA LEU A 200 -3.12 -3.04 -4.20
C LEU A 200 -2.05 -2.32 -3.37
N GLY A 201 -1.60 -1.13 -3.78
CA GLY A 201 -0.80 -0.23 -2.94
C GLY A 201 -1.53 0.12 -1.65
N HIS A 202 -2.81 0.49 -1.76
CA HIS A 202 -3.67 0.69 -0.59
C HIS A 202 -3.82 -0.58 0.25
N PHE A 203 -4.11 -1.73 -0.37
CA PHE A 203 -4.17 -3.00 0.36
C PHE A 203 -2.87 -3.30 1.14
N THR A 204 -1.72 -2.93 0.58
CA THR A 204 -0.40 -3.20 1.15
C THR A 204 0.12 -2.12 2.09
N GLY A 205 -0.66 -1.13 2.53
CA GLY A 205 -0.16 -0.19 3.55
C GLY A 205 0.04 1.25 3.08
N LEU A 206 -0.15 1.52 1.79
CA LEU A 206 0.22 2.80 1.19
C LEU A 206 -0.96 3.74 1.12
N TYR A 207 -0.70 5.01 1.38
CA TYR A 207 -1.66 6.09 1.19
C TYR A 207 -1.38 6.82 -0.12
N HIS A 208 -2.36 7.59 -0.57
CA HIS A 208 -2.06 8.59 -1.59
C HIS A 208 -0.96 9.52 -1.08
N THR A 209 -0.09 9.97 -1.98
CA THR A 209 1.03 10.89 -1.66
C THR A 209 0.57 12.17 -0.95
N HIS A 210 -0.67 12.60 -1.19
CA HIS A 210 -1.29 13.80 -0.60
C HIS A 210 -2.29 13.52 0.54
N GLN A 211 -2.51 12.26 0.94
CA GLN A 211 -3.68 11.86 1.73
C GLN A 211 -3.86 12.65 3.03
N TYR A 212 -2.76 13.04 3.68
CA TYR A 212 -2.73 13.71 4.98
C TYR A 212 -1.92 15.00 4.98
N HIS A 213 -1.76 15.64 3.82
CA HIS A 213 -0.94 16.86 3.69
C HIS A 213 -1.34 17.99 4.66
N GLU A 214 -2.63 18.12 4.98
CA GLU A 214 -3.18 19.13 5.90
C GLU A 214 -2.76 18.90 7.37
N TYR A 215 -2.37 17.67 7.72
CA TYR A 215 -2.10 17.24 9.10
C TYR A 215 -0.59 17.27 9.40
N THR A 216 0.03 18.43 9.20
CA THR A 216 1.47 18.65 9.39
C THR A 216 1.96 18.52 10.84
N ASP A 217 1.09 18.31 11.83
CA ASP A 217 1.48 18.02 13.21
C ASP A 217 1.25 16.54 13.59
N SER A 218 0.86 15.69 12.63
CA SER A 218 0.52 14.28 12.87
C SER A 218 1.65 13.35 12.47
N ASP A 219 2.20 12.63 13.44
CA ASP A 219 3.32 11.68 13.19
C ASP A 219 2.86 10.37 12.52
N SER A 220 1.55 10.11 12.48
CA SER A 220 0.90 8.99 11.79
C SER A 220 -0.61 9.22 11.68
N ASP A 221 -1.31 8.50 10.80
CA ASP A 221 -2.77 8.39 10.87
C ASP A 221 -3.24 7.27 11.81
N LEU A 222 -2.28 6.51 12.35
CA LEU A 222 -2.50 5.33 13.18
C LEU A 222 -3.12 5.68 14.54
N GLU A 223 -3.08 6.94 14.98
CA GLU A 223 -3.90 7.41 16.12
C GLU A 223 -5.40 7.14 15.91
N ARG A 224 -5.85 7.04 14.65
CA ARG A 224 -7.21 6.69 14.26
C ARG A 224 -7.42 5.17 14.14
N ALA A 225 -6.35 4.38 14.11
CA ALA A 225 -6.37 2.91 14.08
C ALA A 225 -6.28 2.36 15.52
N SER A 226 -7.44 2.07 16.11
CA SER A 226 -7.59 1.70 17.53
C SER A 226 -6.83 0.46 18.02
N SER A 227 -6.24 -0.33 17.12
CA SER A 227 -5.59 -1.62 17.42
C SER A 227 -4.13 -1.73 16.94
N TRP A 228 -3.62 -0.77 16.17
CA TRP A 228 -2.31 -0.85 15.50
C TRP A 228 -1.15 -0.18 16.25
N THR A 229 -1.45 0.60 17.28
CA THR A 229 -0.53 1.59 17.85
C THR A 229 0.48 1.06 18.87
N ALA A 230 0.38 -0.20 19.32
CA ALA A 230 1.22 -0.67 20.42
C ALA A 230 2.68 -0.99 20.00
N ASP A 231 2.89 -1.43 18.75
CA ASP A 231 4.18 -1.95 18.29
C ASP A 231 4.72 -1.21 17.04
N TRP A 232 4.06 -0.12 16.61
CA TRP A 232 4.54 0.68 15.48
C TRP A 232 5.80 1.46 15.86
N VAL A 233 6.82 1.35 15.01
CA VAL A 233 8.06 2.09 15.20
C VAL A 233 7.94 3.43 14.49
N ILE A 234 7.88 4.49 15.28
CA ILE A 234 7.89 5.86 14.76
C ILE A 234 9.30 6.17 14.24
N PRO A 235 9.44 6.54 12.95
CA PRO A 235 10.72 6.96 12.39
C PRO A 235 11.32 8.14 13.18
N ASN A 236 12.64 8.16 13.35
CA ASN A 236 13.33 9.34 13.90
C ASN A 236 13.31 10.55 12.95
N GLU A 237 13.08 10.32 11.66
CA GLU A 237 12.99 11.36 10.65
C GLU A 237 11.55 11.87 10.57
N GLN A 238 11.35 13.19 10.54
CA GLN A 238 10.03 13.84 10.52
C GLN A 238 9.29 13.67 9.17
N CYS A 239 9.49 12.55 8.49
CA CYS A 239 8.93 12.26 7.18
C CYS A 239 7.42 12.05 7.18
N TYR A 240 6.79 11.96 8.35
CA TYR A 240 5.35 11.97 8.49
C TYR A 240 4.69 13.26 7.95
N LEU A 241 5.50 14.32 7.78
CA LEU A 241 5.10 15.60 7.21
C LEU A 241 4.84 15.58 5.69
N THR A 242 5.16 14.48 4.98
CA THR A 242 5.02 14.40 3.52
C THR A 242 3.58 14.17 3.04
N GLY A 243 2.67 13.79 3.94
CA GLY A 243 1.26 13.55 3.64
C GLY A 243 0.89 12.06 3.46
N ASP A 244 1.85 11.17 3.20
CA ASP A 244 1.65 9.72 3.12
C ASP A 244 2.44 8.91 4.16
N PHE A 245 3.24 9.59 4.99
CA PHE A 245 4.16 9.04 5.99
C PHE A 245 5.30 8.20 5.41
N VAL A 246 5.81 8.59 4.25
CA VAL A 246 6.97 7.97 3.58
C VAL A 246 8.05 9.01 3.31
N CYS A 247 9.31 8.75 3.67
CA CYS A 247 10.41 9.71 3.50
C CYS A 247 10.81 9.90 2.04
N GLY A 248 10.81 8.81 1.27
CA GLY A 248 11.20 8.82 -0.15
C GLY A 248 10.21 9.51 -1.08
N THR A 249 9.07 10.02 -0.59
CA THR A 249 8.07 10.73 -1.40
C THR A 249 8.16 12.25 -1.17
N PRO A 250 8.14 13.06 -2.24
CA PRO A 250 8.07 14.52 -2.10
C PRO A 250 6.71 14.96 -1.55
N TYR A 251 6.67 16.14 -0.90
CA TYR A 251 5.43 16.75 -0.45
C TYR A 251 4.43 16.93 -1.59
N ASP A 252 3.19 16.49 -1.36
CA ASP A 252 2.10 16.56 -2.31
C ASP A 252 0.84 17.11 -1.63
N CYS A 253 0.37 18.30 -2.03
CA CYS A 253 -0.89 18.86 -1.53
C CYS A 253 -2.09 18.34 -2.33
N TYR A 254 -1.92 17.98 -3.60
CA TYR A 254 -3.00 17.65 -4.54
C TYR A 254 -4.07 18.75 -4.64
N GLN A 255 -4.95 18.83 -3.65
CA GLN A 255 -5.93 19.90 -3.49
C GLN A 255 -5.32 21.02 -2.62
N TRP A 256 -5.81 22.25 -2.79
CA TRP A 256 -5.49 23.36 -1.88
C TRP A 256 -4.01 23.76 -1.71
N CYS A 257 -3.19 23.47 -2.72
CA CYS A 257 -1.80 23.96 -2.78
C CYS A 257 -1.71 25.50 -2.63
N GLU A 258 -2.72 26.24 -3.06
CA GLU A 258 -2.77 27.70 -2.88
C GLU A 258 -2.81 28.08 -1.41
N GLU A 259 -3.62 27.40 -0.61
CA GLU A 259 -3.73 27.62 0.82
C GLU A 259 -2.49 27.12 1.58
N ASP A 260 -1.93 25.99 1.17
CA ASP A 260 -0.80 25.37 1.86
C ASP A 260 0.54 26.06 1.59
N ILE A 261 0.83 26.33 0.32
CA ILE A 261 2.16 26.78 -0.14
C ILE A 261 2.12 28.08 -0.96
N GLY A 262 0.93 28.65 -1.20
CA GLY A 262 0.78 29.98 -1.80
C GLY A 262 1.03 30.04 -3.30
N CYS A 263 0.84 28.94 -4.02
CA CYS A 263 0.93 28.87 -5.48
C CYS A 263 -0.04 27.85 -6.06
N ASP A 264 -0.37 27.99 -7.34
CA ASP A 264 -1.24 27.06 -8.06
C ASP A 264 -0.45 25.90 -8.67
N ALA A 265 -1.01 24.69 -8.60
CA ALA A 265 -0.45 23.45 -9.15
C ALA A 265 -1.43 22.78 -10.14
N SER A 266 -2.37 23.54 -10.69
CA SER A 266 -3.37 23.05 -11.65
C SER A 266 -2.75 22.55 -12.96
N ASP A 267 -1.53 22.99 -13.30
CA ASP A 267 -0.77 22.58 -14.48
C ASP A 267 -0.36 21.09 -14.45
N LEU A 268 -0.34 20.47 -13.27
CA LEU A 268 -0.01 19.04 -13.11
C LEU A 268 -1.12 18.09 -13.56
N TYR A 269 -2.34 18.60 -13.81
CA TYR A 269 -3.50 17.80 -14.17
C TYR A 269 -3.60 17.65 -15.70
N GLN A 270 -3.86 16.42 -16.19
CA GLN A 270 -4.09 16.16 -17.63
C GLN A 270 -5.47 16.67 -18.12
N GLY A 271 -6.13 17.55 -17.36
CA GLY A 271 -7.49 18.05 -17.56
C GLY A 271 -7.82 19.14 -16.54
N GLU A 272 -9.09 19.27 -16.14
CA GLU A 272 -9.48 20.18 -15.06
C GLU A 272 -9.09 19.59 -13.70
N LYS A 273 -8.54 20.45 -12.83
CA LYS A 273 -8.30 20.12 -11.44
C LYS A 273 -9.64 19.89 -10.73
N PRO A 274 -9.85 18.74 -10.05
CA PRO A 274 -11.11 18.49 -9.36
C PRO A 274 -11.42 19.56 -8.32
N GLY A 275 -12.59 20.20 -8.46
CA GLY A 275 -13.14 21.08 -7.43
C GLY A 275 -12.53 22.48 -7.27
N GLN A 276 -11.82 23.03 -8.27
CA GLN A 276 -11.28 24.40 -8.18
C GLN A 276 -11.69 25.28 -9.38
N GLU A 277 -12.00 26.56 -9.09
CA GLU A 277 -12.18 27.62 -10.11
C GLU A 277 -10.81 28.09 -10.65
N GLU A 278 -10.78 28.95 -11.68
CA GLU A 278 -9.53 29.54 -12.17
C GLU A 278 -8.78 30.24 -11.02
N SER A 279 -7.51 29.86 -10.82
CA SER A 279 -6.67 30.40 -9.74
C SER A 279 -6.28 31.87 -9.95
N GLU A 280 -6.22 32.64 -8.86
CA GLU A 280 -5.59 33.97 -8.84
C GLU A 280 -4.09 33.93 -8.44
N TYR A 281 -3.60 32.76 -8.01
CA TYR A 281 -2.20 32.56 -7.60
C TYR A 281 -1.30 32.32 -8.81
N PRO A 282 0.00 32.67 -8.71
CA PRO A 282 0.96 32.26 -9.73
C PRO A 282 1.20 30.74 -9.65
N ASP A 283 1.51 30.15 -10.80
CA ASP A 283 1.93 28.74 -10.89
C ASP A 283 3.13 28.47 -9.95
N CYS A 284 3.11 27.30 -9.32
CA CYS A 284 4.21 26.80 -8.50
C CYS A 284 5.46 26.60 -9.35
N THR A 285 6.61 27.00 -8.82
CA THR A 285 7.91 26.56 -9.35
C THR A 285 8.23 25.13 -8.89
N LEU A 286 9.11 24.43 -9.61
CA LEU A 286 9.59 23.10 -9.22
C LEU A 286 10.25 23.07 -7.82
N GLU A 287 10.80 24.19 -7.36
CA GLU A 287 11.36 24.29 -6.00
C GLU A 287 10.27 24.40 -4.93
N GLN A 288 9.10 24.95 -5.28
CA GLN A 288 7.96 25.08 -4.36
C GLN A 288 7.14 23.80 -4.31
N HIS A 289 6.93 23.16 -5.47
CA HIS A 289 6.11 21.97 -5.58
C HIS A 289 6.55 21.11 -6.76
N SER A 290 6.94 19.88 -6.49
CA SER A 290 7.39 18.92 -7.49
C SER A 290 6.99 17.50 -7.08
N PRO A 291 5.68 17.21 -6.99
CA PRO A 291 5.22 15.86 -6.69
C PRO A 291 5.62 14.92 -7.82
N SER A 292 5.72 13.62 -7.50
CA SER A 292 6.04 12.64 -8.53
C SER A 292 4.84 12.39 -9.44
N LEU A 293 5.05 12.51 -10.76
CA LEU A 293 4.05 12.26 -11.79
C LEU A 293 3.98 10.78 -12.21
N GLU A 294 4.94 9.98 -11.75
CA GLU A 294 5.04 8.56 -12.05
C GLU A 294 4.75 7.69 -10.82
N ASN A 295 4.71 8.28 -9.61
CA ASN A 295 4.46 7.53 -8.39
C ASN A 295 3.10 6.83 -8.45
N LEU A 296 3.07 5.54 -8.15
CA LEU A 296 1.89 4.70 -8.19
C LEU A 296 0.77 5.30 -7.36
N MET A 297 1.09 5.85 -6.19
CA MET A 297 0.12 6.40 -5.23
C MET A 297 -0.21 7.88 -5.47
N SER A 298 0.33 8.47 -6.53
CA SER A 298 0.00 9.81 -6.99
C SER A 298 -1.38 9.87 -7.64
N ARG A 299 -1.91 11.08 -7.80
CA ARG A 299 -3.09 11.35 -8.64
C ARG A 299 -2.73 11.97 -9.99
N TYR A 300 -1.44 12.13 -10.25
CA TYR A 300 -0.94 12.70 -11.50
C TYR A 300 -0.44 11.61 -12.44
N GLY A 301 -0.34 11.96 -13.73
CA GLY A 301 0.40 11.18 -14.74
C GLY A 301 0.05 9.70 -14.83
N ASP A 302 1.09 8.90 -15.07
CA ASP A 302 0.98 7.49 -15.49
C ASP A 302 0.90 6.50 -14.33
N ARG A 303 1.32 6.91 -13.12
CA ARG A 303 1.20 6.16 -11.85
C ARG A 303 1.70 4.72 -11.93
N SER A 304 2.98 4.51 -12.20
CA SER A 304 3.53 3.20 -12.54
C SER A 304 4.66 2.72 -11.62
N VAL A 305 5.15 3.56 -10.70
CA VAL A 305 6.38 3.30 -9.94
C VAL A 305 6.16 3.48 -8.43
N LEU A 306 6.68 2.57 -7.61
CA LEU A 306 6.82 2.77 -6.18
C LEU A 306 8.24 3.26 -5.86
N THR A 307 8.38 4.08 -4.82
CA THR A 307 9.69 4.36 -4.24
C THR A 307 10.17 3.18 -3.41
N ASP A 308 11.48 3.09 -3.13
CA ASP A 308 12.02 2.03 -2.28
C ASP A 308 11.40 2.03 -0.88
N ASP A 309 11.16 3.21 -0.32
CA ASP A 309 10.49 3.39 0.96
C ASP A 309 9.03 2.93 0.94
N GLN A 310 8.29 3.23 -0.14
CA GLN A 310 6.93 2.71 -0.31
C GLN A 310 6.97 1.18 -0.44
N GLY A 311 7.93 0.62 -1.17
CA GLY A 311 8.15 -0.82 -1.25
C GLY A 311 8.45 -1.45 0.11
N ALA A 312 9.30 -0.83 0.92
CA ALA A 312 9.65 -1.28 2.26
C ALA A 312 8.44 -1.25 3.21
N ARG A 313 7.64 -0.18 3.14
CA ARG A 313 6.38 -0.10 3.88
C ARG A 313 5.41 -1.17 3.42
N ALA A 314 5.27 -1.39 2.11
CA ALA A 314 4.42 -2.44 1.57
C ALA A 314 4.80 -3.82 2.13
N ARG A 315 6.11 -4.12 2.18
CA ARG A 315 6.62 -5.36 2.79
C ARG A 315 6.26 -5.48 4.26
N TYR A 316 6.40 -4.40 5.05
CA TYR A 316 6.04 -4.39 6.46
C TYR A 316 4.58 -4.82 6.67
N PHE A 317 3.64 -4.24 5.92
CA PHE A 317 2.21 -4.56 6.06
C PHE A 317 1.88 -5.96 5.55
N VAL A 318 2.52 -6.42 4.47
CA VAL A 318 2.41 -7.81 4.01
C VAL A 318 2.88 -8.76 5.09
N GLN A 319 4.06 -8.52 5.67
CA GLN A 319 4.60 -9.34 6.75
C GLN A 319 3.66 -9.38 7.96
N TYR A 320 3.15 -8.22 8.36
CA TYR A 320 2.18 -8.10 9.45
C TYR A 320 0.93 -8.96 9.20
N MET A 321 0.38 -8.94 7.98
CA MET A 321 -0.80 -9.72 7.61
C MET A 321 -0.54 -11.22 7.49
N LEU A 322 0.72 -11.63 7.28
CA LEU A 322 1.15 -13.03 7.33
C LEU A 322 1.27 -13.51 8.79
N ASP A 323 1.77 -12.65 9.69
CA ASP A 323 2.04 -13.02 11.08
C ASP A 323 0.80 -12.90 12.00
N THR A 324 -0.20 -12.11 11.60
CA THR A 324 -1.33 -11.74 12.45
C THR A 324 -2.67 -12.19 11.87
N GLU A 325 -3.44 -12.96 12.66
CA GLU A 325 -4.84 -13.26 12.36
C GLU A 325 -5.76 -12.12 12.79
N ARG A 326 -6.65 -11.68 11.88
CA ARG A 326 -7.56 -10.56 12.06
C ARG A 326 -8.98 -10.92 11.63
N MET A 327 -9.85 -11.16 12.61
CA MET A 327 -11.26 -11.50 12.33
C MET A 327 -11.37 -12.72 11.39
N GLY A 328 -10.46 -13.69 11.57
CA GLY A 328 -10.29 -14.86 10.71
C GLY A 328 -9.33 -14.68 9.53
N ASN A 329 -8.93 -13.44 9.19
CA ASN A 329 -8.06 -13.16 8.05
C ASN A 329 -6.58 -13.29 8.43
N GLN A 330 -5.84 -14.13 7.73
CA GLN A 330 -4.39 -14.25 7.86
C GLN A 330 -3.85 -14.66 6.50
N LEU A 331 -3.09 -13.78 5.85
CA LEU A 331 -2.49 -14.09 4.56
C LEU A 331 -1.57 -15.31 4.69
N VAL A 332 -1.45 -16.07 3.61
CA VAL A 332 -0.49 -17.17 3.50
C VAL A 332 0.35 -16.97 2.26
N ALA A 333 1.68 -17.00 2.43
CA ALA A 333 2.61 -16.96 1.32
C ALA A 333 2.67 -18.33 0.63
N VAL A 334 2.64 -18.32 -0.70
CA VAL A 334 2.76 -19.52 -1.54
C VAL A 334 4.20 -20.02 -1.49
N GLY A 335 4.40 -21.23 -0.97
CA GLY A 335 5.72 -21.89 -0.93
C GLY A 335 6.32 -22.03 0.48
N ASP A 336 5.71 -21.42 1.50
CA ASP A 336 6.18 -21.47 2.90
C ASP A 336 5.53 -22.61 3.72
N ALA A 337 4.99 -23.64 3.06
CA ALA A 337 4.29 -24.78 3.67
C ALA A 337 5.13 -26.06 3.77
#